data_AF-A0A1X7V8G7-F1
#
_entry.id   AF-A0A1X7V8G7-F1
#
_cell.length_a   1.000
_cell.length_b   1.000
_cell.length_c   1.000
_cell.angle_alpha   90.00
_cell.angle_beta   90.00
_cell.angle_gamma   90.00
#
_symmetry.space_group_name_H-M   'P 1'
#
loop_
_entity.id
_entity.type
_entity.pdbx_description
1 polymer ?
#
loop_
_entity_poly.entity_id
_entity_poly.type
_entity_poly.pdbx_seq_one_letter_code
_entity_poly.pdbx_strand_id
1 'polypeptide(L)'
;MIAKILEQQQAIIFVLSSDRKASHLILSWQDIDVWGATNEALSLLADFTDMSGEKYVTGSSILPILRLLKSSVLKENPNNKPMAKKIRSAILSDLSDRYVEPEVTTILELISMIDPRFKERHV
;
A
#
# COMPACT_ATOMS: atom_id res chain seq x y z
N MET A 1 3.93 1.22 10.77
CA MET A 1 4.09 0.36 11.96
C MET A 1 5.06 -0.79 11.71
N ILE A 2 4.81 -1.66 10.73
CA ILE A 2 5.68 -2.81 10.37
C ILE A 2 7.15 -2.38 10.17
N ALA A 3 7.38 -1.34 9.36
CA ALA A 3 8.74 -0.79 9.14
C ALA A 3 9.47 -0.46 10.46
N LYS A 4 8.79 0.17 11.42
CA LYS A 4 9.37 0.52 12.73
C LYS A 4 9.71 -0.71 13.56
N ILE A 5 8.89 -1.76 13.50
CA ILE A 5 9.14 -3.02 14.22
C ILE A 5 10.36 -3.72 13.65
N LEU A 6 10.52 -3.74 12.32
CA LEU A 6 11.69 -4.30 11.66
C LEU A 6 12.96 -3.50 11.98
N GLU A 7 12.87 -2.16 11.97
CA GLU A 7 13.99 -1.26 12.33
C GLU A 7 14.44 -1.46 13.79
N GLN A 8 13.50 -1.59 14.72
CA GLN A 8 13.76 -1.68 16.16
C GLN A 8 13.90 -3.12 16.67
N GLN A 9 14.05 -4.10 15.78
CA GLN A 9 14.05 -5.52 16.12
C GLN A 9 15.00 -5.85 17.29
N GLN A 10 16.23 -5.33 17.27
CA GLN A 10 17.22 -5.63 18.32
C GLN A 10 16.82 -5.05 19.67
N ALA A 11 16.26 -3.83 19.69
CA ALA A 11 15.76 -3.21 20.92
C ALA A 11 14.57 -3.99 21.49
N ILE A 12 13.66 -4.44 20.63
CA ILE A 12 12.52 -5.28 21.01
C ILE A 12 13.00 -6.60 21.61
N ILE A 13 13.95 -7.29 20.97
CA ILE A 13 14.52 -8.54 21.48
C ILE A 13 15.16 -8.33 22.85
N PHE A 14 15.96 -7.26 23.02
CA PHE A 14 16.62 -6.96 24.29
C PHE A 14 15.61 -6.78 25.43
N VAL A 15 14.57 -5.99 25.22
CA VAL A 15 13.52 -5.75 26.23
C VAL A 15 12.74 -7.04 26.53
N LEU A 16 12.32 -7.78 25.51
CA LEU A 16 11.53 -9.01 25.69
C LEU A 16 12.35 -10.15 26.31
N SER A 17 13.66 -10.21 26.04
CA SER A 17 14.55 -11.19 26.66
C SER A 17 14.77 -10.96 28.16
N SER A 18 14.59 -9.72 28.61
CA SER A 18 14.71 -9.34 30.02
C SER A 18 13.49 -9.75 30.85
N ASP A 19 12.34 -9.96 30.21
CA ASP A 19 11.11 -10.43 30.87
C ASP A 19 10.79 -11.89 30.48
N ARG A 20 10.96 -12.80 31.44
CA ARG A 20 10.68 -14.24 31.26
C ARG A 20 9.22 -14.54 30.87
N LYS A 21 8.26 -13.66 31.22
CA LYS A 21 6.87 -13.83 30.79
C LYS A 21 6.68 -13.44 29.34
N ALA A 22 7.48 -12.52 28.82
CA ALA A 22 7.35 -11.98 27.46
C ALA A 22 8.31 -12.64 26.45
N SER A 23 9.22 -13.50 26.89
CA SER A 23 10.21 -14.16 26.03
C SER A 23 9.61 -14.98 24.87
N HIS A 24 8.38 -15.46 25.02
CA HIS A 24 7.65 -16.20 23.99
C HIS A 24 7.15 -15.31 22.82
N LEU A 25 7.22 -13.98 22.96
CA LEU A 25 6.82 -13.00 21.94
C LEU A 25 7.99 -12.57 21.05
N ILE A 26 9.20 -13.09 21.29
CA ILE A 26 10.36 -12.79 20.45
C ILE A 26 10.10 -13.34 19.04
N LEU A 27 10.13 -12.44 18.06
CA LEU A 27 9.88 -12.76 16.66
C LEU A 27 10.92 -13.75 16.15
N SER A 28 10.46 -14.85 15.55
CA SER A 28 11.31 -15.80 14.85
C SER A 28 11.81 -15.23 13.52
N TRP A 29 12.78 -15.90 12.89
CA TRP A 29 13.23 -15.50 11.55
C TRP A 29 12.10 -15.60 10.52
N GLN A 30 11.15 -16.53 10.71
CA GLN A 30 10.00 -16.69 9.81
C GLN A 30 9.05 -15.51 9.94
N ASP A 31 8.79 -15.06 11.17
CA ASP A 31 7.98 -13.88 11.41
C ASP A 31 8.63 -12.67 10.74
N ILE A 32 9.93 -12.45 10.94
CA ILE A 32 10.65 -11.33 10.34
C ILE A 32 10.58 -11.37 8.80
N ASP A 33 10.68 -12.56 8.19
CA ASP A 33 10.59 -12.71 6.74
C ASP A 33 9.19 -12.37 6.20
N VAL A 34 8.15 -12.82 6.88
CA VAL A 34 6.74 -12.53 6.58
C VAL A 34 6.44 -11.03 6.74
N TRP A 35 6.91 -10.43 7.82
CA TRP A 35 6.75 -9.00 8.09
C TRP A 35 7.52 -8.16 7.08
N GLY A 36 8.73 -8.59 6.68
CA GLY A 36 9.50 -7.97 5.60
C GLY A 36 8.77 -8.01 4.26
N ALA A 37 8.23 -9.18 3.88
CA ALA A 37 7.44 -9.33 2.65
C ALA A 37 6.18 -8.46 2.65
N THR A 38 5.52 -8.34 3.81
CA THR A 38 4.34 -7.50 3.99
C THR A 38 4.69 -6.02 3.90
N ASN A 39 5.81 -5.61 4.50
CA ASN A 39 6.30 -4.24 4.42
C ASN A 39 6.65 -3.86 2.98
N GLU A 40 7.34 -4.74 2.24
CA GLU A 40 7.71 -4.54 0.84
C GLU A 40 6.48 -4.46 -0.08
N ALA A 41 5.43 -5.21 0.24
CA ALA A 41 4.18 -5.16 -0.51
C ALA A 41 3.44 -3.83 -0.32
N LEU A 42 3.47 -3.28 0.90
CA LEU A 42 2.64 -2.13 1.31
C LEU A 42 3.39 -0.79 1.37
N SER A 43 4.73 -0.78 1.41
CA SER A 43 5.51 0.44 1.61
C SER A 43 5.23 1.50 0.55
N LEU A 44 5.10 1.10 -0.72
CA LEU A 44 4.79 2.00 -1.83
C LEU A 44 3.35 2.56 -1.77
N LEU A 45 2.45 1.95 -0.99
CA LEU A 45 1.09 2.46 -0.75
C LEU A 45 1.03 3.45 0.42
N ALA A 46 2.08 3.51 1.25
CA ALA A 46 2.12 4.42 2.39
C ALA A 46 2.06 5.88 1.93
N ASP A 47 2.79 6.23 0.87
CA ASP A 47 2.81 7.57 0.28
C ASP A 47 1.43 8.02 -0.22
N PHE A 48 0.57 7.07 -0.64
CA PHE A 48 -0.79 7.37 -1.06
C PHE A 48 -1.76 7.52 0.11
N THR A 49 -1.47 6.83 1.23
CA THR A 49 -2.34 6.88 2.42
C THR A 49 -2.22 8.22 3.13
N ASP A 50 -1.08 8.92 3.01
CA ASP A 50 -0.89 10.25 3.59
C ASP A 50 -1.90 11.27 3.04
N MET A 51 -2.33 11.09 1.78
CA MET A 51 -3.39 11.91 1.19
C MET A 51 -4.71 11.79 1.96
N SER A 52 -5.00 10.67 2.63
CA SER A 52 -6.23 10.51 3.45
C SER A 52 -6.33 11.56 4.57
N GLY A 53 -5.20 12.12 5.02
CA GLY A 53 -5.16 13.18 6.03
C GLY A 53 -5.22 14.60 5.47
N GLU A 54 -5.20 14.78 4.15
CA GLU A 54 -5.18 16.11 3.55
C GLU A 54 -6.56 16.79 3.59
N LYS A 55 -6.57 18.10 3.84
CA LYS A 55 -7.81 18.90 3.86
C LYS A 55 -8.50 18.98 2.48
N TYR A 56 -7.80 18.65 1.40
CA TYR A 56 -8.24 18.87 0.02
C TYR A 56 -8.14 17.62 -0.86
N VAL A 57 -8.47 16.44 -0.32
CA VAL A 57 -8.63 15.25 -1.19
C VAL A 57 -9.79 15.49 -2.14
N THR A 58 -9.47 15.67 -3.41
CA THR A 58 -10.46 15.93 -4.45
C THR A 58 -10.72 14.65 -5.23
N GLY A 59 -11.99 14.32 -5.48
CA GLY A 59 -12.37 13.12 -6.23
C GLY A 59 -11.69 12.99 -7.60
N SER A 60 -11.31 14.11 -8.21
CA SER A 60 -10.51 14.19 -9.45
C SER A 60 -9.15 13.53 -9.40
N SER A 61 -8.59 13.27 -8.21
CA SER A 61 -7.30 12.59 -8.07
C SER A 61 -7.46 11.06 -8.07
N ILE A 62 -8.66 10.54 -7.79
CA ILE A 62 -8.92 9.10 -7.63
C ILE A 62 -8.55 8.33 -8.89
N LEU A 63 -8.99 8.78 -10.07
CA LEU A 63 -8.71 8.08 -11.33
C LEU A 63 -7.21 8.13 -11.73
N PRO A 64 -6.52 9.29 -11.68
CA PRO A 64 -5.07 9.35 -11.84
C PRO A 64 -4.30 8.41 -10.89
N ILE A 65 -4.67 8.39 -9.61
CA ILE A 65 -4.04 7.52 -8.60
C ILE A 65 -4.30 6.05 -8.94
N LEU A 66 -5.55 5.68 -9.27
CA LEU A 66 -5.90 4.32 -9.65
C LEU A 66 -5.08 3.85 -10.85
N ARG A 67 -4.92 4.69 -11.88
CA ARG A 67 -4.09 4.39 -13.05
C ARG A 67 -2.61 4.20 -12.67
N LEU A 68 -2.07 5.07 -11.82
CA LEU A 68 -0.68 4.98 -11.34
C LEU A 68 -0.43 3.69 -10.54
N LEU A 69 -1.38 3.35 -9.65
CA LEU A 69 -1.32 2.12 -8.85
C LEU A 69 -1.30 0.88 -9.74
N LYS A 70 -2.17 0.84 -10.76
CA LYS A 70 -2.26 -0.27 -11.72
C LYS A 70 -1.00 -0.40 -12.60
N SER A 71 -0.46 0.71 -13.09
CA SER A 71 0.60 0.70 -14.10
C SER A 71 2.00 0.54 -13.52
N SER A 72 2.24 1.00 -12.29
CA SER A 72 3.59 1.10 -11.70
C SER A 72 3.69 0.42 -10.33
N VAL A 73 2.87 0.84 -9.37
CA VAL A 73 3.05 0.48 -7.95
C VAL A 73 2.70 -0.98 -7.65
N LEU A 74 1.57 -1.45 -8.17
CA LEU A 74 1.07 -2.81 -7.95
C LEU A 74 1.46 -3.77 -9.08
N LYS A 75 2.23 -3.30 -10.07
CA LYS A 75 2.68 -4.13 -11.19
C LYS A 75 3.48 -5.33 -10.66
N GLU A 76 3.19 -6.51 -11.21
CA GLU A 76 3.93 -7.71 -10.84
C GLU A 76 5.40 -7.56 -11.22
N ASN A 77 6.27 -7.69 -10.21
CA ASN A 77 7.71 -7.83 -10.41
C ASN A 77 8.08 -9.29 -10.14
N PRO A 78 8.76 -9.97 -11.09
CA PRO A 78 9.15 -11.37 -10.93
C PRO A 78 10.00 -11.63 -9.68
N ASN A 79 10.77 -10.63 -9.24
CA ASN A 79 11.66 -10.70 -8.08
C ASN A 79 10.93 -10.61 -6.73
N ASN A 80 9.65 -10.22 -6.72
CA ASN A 80 8.90 -10.10 -5.48
C ASN A 80 8.67 -11.49 -4.84
N LYS A 81 8.69 -11.52 -3.51
CA LYS A 81 8.31 -12.70 -2.74
C LYS A 81 6.87 -13.17 -3.09
N PRO A 82 6.57 -14.47 -3.05
CA PRO A 82 5.24 -15.00 -3.40
C PRO A 82 4.08 -14.36 -2.60
N MET A 83 4.31 -14.11 -1.31
CA MET A 83 3.33 -13.43 -0.45
C MET A 83 3.07 -11.99 -0.90
N ALA A 84 4.12 -11.24 -1.23
CA ALA A 84 3.99 -9.86 -1.70
C ALA A 84 3.20 -9.79 -3.03
N LYS A 85 3.41 -10.75 -3.93
CA LYS A 85 2.61 -10.89 -5.17
C LYS A 85 1.12 -11.08 -4.86
N LYS A 86 0.79 -11.99 -3.94
CA LYS A 86 -0.59 -12.24 -3.51
C LYS A 86 -1.26 -11.01 -2.88
N ILE A 87 -0.53 -10.27 -2.05
CA ILE A 87 -1.05 -9.03 -1.45
C ILE A 87 -1.35 -8.00 -2.54
N ARG A 88 -0.39 -7.76 -3.46
CA ARG A 88 -0.57 -6.78 -4.53
C ARG A 88 -1.70 -7.14 -5.48
N SER A 89 -1.85 -8.42 -5.84
CA SER A 89 -2.95 -8.87 -6.69
C SER A 89 -4.32 -8.76 -5.99
N ALA A 90 -4.39 -9.07 -4.69
CA ALA A 90 -5.61 -8.89 -3.91
C ALA A 90 -6.04 -7.41 -3.85
N ILE A 91 -5.09 -6.50 -3.61
CA ILE A 91 -5.36 -5.04 -3.60
C ILE A 91 -5.81 -4.58 -4.99
N LEU A 92 -5.14 -5.03 -6.06
CA LEU A 92 -5.51 -4.68 -7.42
C LEU A 92 -6.92 -5.16 -7.79
N SER A 93 -7.29 -6.36 -7.34
CA SER A 93 -8.62 -6.92 -7.51
C SER A 93 -9.67 -6.09 -6.77
N ASP A 94 -9.44 -5.79 -5.49
CA ASP A 94 -10.35 -4.99 -4.66
C ASP A 94 -10.53 -3.56 -5.23
N LEU A 95 -9.44 -2.91 -5.64
CA LEU A 95 -9.50 -1.59 -6.27
C LEU A 95 -10.22 -1.63 -7.61
N SER A 96 -10.08 -2.72 -8.38
CA SER A 96 -10.78 -2.83 -9.65
C SER A 96 -12.27 -3.04 -9.44
N ASP A 97 -12.66 -3.85 -8.45
CA ASP A 97 -14.05 -4.16 -8.07
C ASP A 97 -14.79 -2.91 -7.55
N ARG A 98 -14.15 -2.11 -6.69
CA ARG A 98 -14.74 -0.88 -6.11
C ARG A 98 -15.15 0.19 -7.12
N TYR A 99 -14.51 0.21 -8.29
CA TYR A 99 -14.75 1.21 -9.33
C TYR A 99 -15.28 0.57 -10.64
N VAL A 100 -15.92 -0.60 -10.57
CA VAL A 100 -16.49 -1.29 -11.76
C VAL A 100 -17.68 -0.54 -12.35
N GLU A 101 -18.44 0.16 -11.51
CA GLU A 101 -19.71 0.76 -11.94
C GLU A 101 -19.48 1.82 -13.04
N PRO A 102 -20.16 1.69 -14.21
CA PRO A 102 -19.97 2.60 -15.33
C PRO A 102 -20.28 4.06 -15.00
N GLU A 103 -21.29 4.31 -14.16
CA GLU A 103 -21.67 5.65 -13.72
C GLU A 103 -20.56 6.29 -12.88
N VAL A 104 -20.01 5.55 -11.92
CA VAL A 104 -18.88 5.99 -11.10
C VAL A 104 -17.66 6.28 -11.97
N THR A 105 -17.36 5.40 -12.93
CA THR A 105 -16.22 5.58 -13.84
C THR A 105 -16.38 6.85 -14.68
N THR A 106 -17.58 7.08 -15.23
CA THR A 106 -17.88 8.27 -16.04
C THR A 106 -17.74 9.56 -15.22
N ILE A 107 -18.24 9.56 -13.98
CA ILE A 107 -18.10 10.71 -13.07
C ILE A 107 -16.62 10.95 -12.78
N LEU A 108 -15.87 9.91 -12.42
CA LEU A 108 -14.43 9.99 -12.13
C LEU A 108 -13.63 10.53 -13.32
N GLU A 109 -13.96 10.13 -14.55
CA GLU A 109 -13.34 10.66 -15.77
C GLU A 109 -13.65 12.14 -15.96
N LEU A 110 -14.91 12.54 -15.80
CA LEU A 110 -15.35 13.93 -15.97
C LEU A 110 -14.70 14.86 -14.94
N ILE A 111 -14.71 14.48 -13.65
CA ILE A 111 -14.09 15.31 -12.61
C ILE A 111 -12.56 15.36 -12.74
N SER A 112 -11.92 14.30 -13.25
CA SER A 112 -10.48 14.30 -13.51
C SER A 112 -10.13 15.17 -14.72
N MET A 113 -10.96 15.15 -15.77
CA MET A 113 -10.77 15.95 -16.98
C MET A 113 -10.94 17.45 -16.72
N ILE A 114 -11.90 17.83 -15.88
CA ILE A 114 -12.17 19.23 -15.54
C ILE A 114 -11.08 19.79 -14.61
N ASP A 115 -10.43 18.94 -13.80
CA ASP A 115 -9.39 19.37 -12.89
C ASP A 115 -8.12 19.82 -13.65
N PRO A 116 -7.74 21.11 -13.55
CA PRO A 116 -6.58 21.65 -14.25
C PRO A 116 -5.28 20.91 -13.93
N ARG A 117 -5.16 20.28 -12.74
CA ARG A 117 -3.97 19.54 -12.32
C ARG A 117 -3.67 18.33 -13.21
N PHE A 118 -4.68 17.79 -13.88
CA PHE A 118 -4.55 16.56 -14.68
C PHE A 118 -4.73 16.80 -16.19
N LYS A 119 -5.04 18.04 -16.60
CA LYS A 119 -5.36 18.43 -17.98
C LYS A 119 -4.25 18.15 -19.00
N GLU A 120 -2.98 18.19 -18.58
CA GLU A 120 -1.81 17.91 -19.44
C GLU A 120 -1.31 16.46 -19.36
N ARG A 121 -1.85 15.64 -18.44
CA ARG A 121 -1.45 14.22 -18.26
C ARG A 121 -2.45 13.24 -18.89
N HIS A 122 -3.36 13.73 -19.72
CA HIS A 122 -4.27 12.90 -20.51
C HIS A 122 -3.72 12.77 -21.94
N VAL A 123 -2.65 11.99 -22.07
CA VAL A 123 -2.24 11.32 -23.32
C VAL A 123 -1.85 9.89 -22.96
#